data_AF-A0A9P9CMY2-F1
#
_entry.id   AF-A0A9P9CMY2-F1
#
_cell.length_a   1.000
_cell.length_b   1.000
_cell.length_c   1.000
_cell.angle_alpha   90.00
_cell.angle_beta   90.00
_cell.angle_gamma   90.00
#
_symmetry.space_group_name_H-M   'P 1'
#
loop_
_entity.id
_entity.type
_entity.pdbx_description
1 polymer ?
#
loop_
_entity_poly.entity_id
_entity_poly.type
_entity_poly.pdbx_seq_one_letter_code
_entity_poly.pdbx_strand_id
1 'polypeptide(L)'
;MASRSAGMQLHGSDSNPRSQIDPAIEQWSQMRENVYRNFKFTRPVTKRIFGLAILVPTVTYLVAVDQSYKWDLRSKRKDESLLRHAPATEDV
;
A
#
# COMPACT_ATOMS: atom_id res chain seq x y z
N MET A 1 -34.11 -51.35 42.19
CA MET A 1 -34.30 -50.45 41.04
C MET A 1 -33.25 -49.35 41.11
N ALA A 2 -32.14 -49.51 40.39
CA ALA A 2 -31.17 -48.45 40.16
C ALA A 2 -30.56 -48.68 38.77
N SER A 3 -31.18 -48.09 37.76
CA SER A 3 -30.66 -48.13 36.39
C SER A 3 -29.64 -47.00 36.24
N ARG A 4 -28.36 -47.36 36.29
CA ARG A 4 -27.27 -46.51 35.81
C ARG A 4 -27.36 -46.49 34.28
N SER A 5 -27.98 -45.46 33.71
CA SER A 5 -27.89 -45.17 32.29
C SER A 5 -26.45 -44.74 31.98
N ALA A 6 -25.75 -45.64 31.28
CA ALA A 6 -24.41 -45.44 30.80
C ALA A 6 -24.34 -44.17 29.94
N GLY A 7 -23.34 -43.34 30.24
CA GLY A 7 -23.01 -42.19 29.44
C GLY A 7 -22.68 -42.61 28.01
N MET A 8 -23.37 -42.00 27.06
CA MET A 8 -22.93 -41.93 25.69
C MET A 8 -22.88 -40.43 25.35
N GLN A 9 -21.74 -39.81 25.65
CA GLN A 9 -21.43 -38.53 25.05
C GLN A 9 -21.23 -38.80 23.56
N LEU A 10 -22.29 -38.57 22.79
CA LEU A 10 -22.23 -38.57 21.35
C LEU A 10 -21.27 -37.44 20.97
N HIS A 11 -20.10 -37.84 20.50
CA HIS A 11 -19.13 -37.01 19.82
C HIS A 11 -19.83 -36.36 18.62
N GLY A 12 -20.39 -35.17 18.85
CA GLY A 12 -21.06 -34.34 17.86
C GLY A 12 -20.05 -33.82 16.84
N SER A 13 -19.64 -34.70 15.94
CA SER A 13 -19.04 -34.37 14.65
C SER A 13 -20.18 -34.06 13.68
N ASP A 14 -20.89 -32.97 13.93
CA ASP A 14 -21.89 -32.43 13.00
C ASP A 14 -21.13 -31.65 11.92
N SER A 15 -20.37 -32.37 11.11
CA SER A 15 -19.53 -31.81 10.06
C SER A 15 -20.40 -31.32 8.90
N ASN A 16 -20.86 -30.08 8.99
CA ASN A 16 -21.12 -29.29 7.80
C ASN A 16 -19.76 -29.00 7.13
N PRO A 17 -19.47 -29.46 5.89
CA PRO A 17 -18.15 -29.34 5.26
C PRO A 17 -17.81 -27.90 4.79
N ARG A 18 -18.54 -26.90 5.27
CA ARG A 18 -18.37 -25.50 4.89
C ARG A 18 -17.51 -24.80 5.94
N SER A 19 -16.20 -24.77 5.62
CA SER A 19 -15.08 -24.12 6.33
C SER A 19 -14.84 -24.61 7.76
N GLN A 20 -13.92 -25.57 7.89
CA GLN A 20 -13.12 -25.67 9.10
C GLN A 20 -12.43 -24.31 9.29
N ILE A 21 -12.90 -23.55 10.26
CA ILE A 21 -12.37 -22.22 10.57
C ILE A 21 -11.05 -22.45 11.31
N ASP A 22 -9.94 -22.15 10.64
CA ASP A 22 -8.63 -22.15 11.27
C ASP A 22 -8.53 -20.94 12.21
N PRO A 23 -8.40 -21.13 13.53
CA PRO A 23 -8.32 -20.03 14.48
C PRO A 23 -7.11 -19.12 14.22
N ALA A 24 -6.02 -19.64 13.63
CA ALA A 24 -4.85 -18.83 13.32
C ALA A 24 -5.14 -17.80 12.21
N ILE A 25 -5.93 -18.20 11.19
CA ILE A 25 -6.31 -17.31 10.08
C ILE A 25 -7.25 -16.21 10.58
N GLU A 26 -8.21 -16.54 11.44
CA GLU A 26 -9.11 -15.54 12.03
C GLU A 26 -8.36 -14.53 12.89
N GLN A 27 -7.43 -15.00 13.73
CA GLN A 27 -6.61 -14.12 14.57
C GLN A 27 -5.73 -13.20 13.73
N TRP A 28 -5.14 -13.71 12.65
CA TRP A 28 -4.36 -12.87 11.73
C TRP A 28 -5.23 -11.82 11.03
N SER A 29 -6.44 -12.19 10.59
CA SER A 29 -7.39 -11.22 10.03
C SER A 29 -7.73 -10.14 11.05
N GLN A 30 -8.08 -10.55 12.27
CA GLN A 30 -8.39 -9.64 13.38
C GLN A 30 -7.22 -8.71 13.72
N MET A 31 -5.97 -9.20 13.69
CA MET A 31 -4.79 -8.37 13.92
C MET A 31 -4.66 -7.28 12.86
N ARG A 32 -4.83 -7.60 11.56
CA ARG A 32 -4.73 -6.62 10.47
C ARG A 32 -5.86 -5.61 10.46
N GLU A 33 -7.08 -6.06 10.71
CA GLU A 33 -8.26 -5.19 10.74
C GLU A 33 -8.20 -4.20 11.91
N ASN A 34 -7.67 -4.62 13.06
CA ASN A 34 -7.58 -3.78 14.25
C ASN A 34 -6.27 -2.98 14.39
N VAL A 35 -5.46 -2.86 13.32
CA VAL A 35 -4.21 -2.08 13.34
C VAL A 35 -4.45 -0.62 13.74
N TYR A 36 -5.51 0.00 13.22
CA TYR A 36 -5.80 1.42 13.48
C TYR A 36 -6.08 1.72 14.97
N ARG A 37 -6.63 0.74 15.71
CA ARG A 37 -6.93 0.88 17.14
C ARG A 37 -5.66 0.92 17.98
N ASN A 38 -4.62 0.21 17.55
CA ASN A 38 -3.38 0.02 18.29
C ASN A 38 -2.21 0.86 17.73
N PHE A 39 -2.45 1.62 16.66
CA PHE A 39 -1.43 2.41 15.99
C PHE A 39 -0.90 3.52 16.91
N LYS A 40 0.43 3.68 16.94
CA LYS A 40 1.11 4.74 17.69
C LYS A 40 2.17 5.41 16.82
N PHE A 41 2.19 6.74 16.85
CA PHE A 41 3.24 7.53 16.21
C PHE A 41 4.54 7.41 17.00
N THR A 42 5.38 6.46 16.58
CA THR A 42 6.75 6.33 17.10
C THR A 42 7.72 7.06 16.16
N ARG A 43 8.84 7.54 16.69
CA ARG A 43 9.88 8.24 15.90
C ARG A 43 10.24 7.53 14.57
N PRO A 44 10.49 6.21 14.51
CA PRO A 44 10.80 5.55 13.23
C PRO A 44 9.59 5.49 12.29
N VAL A 45 8.38 5.26 12.79
CA VAL A 45 7.16 5.19 11.97
C VAL A 45 6.82 6.57 11.40
N THR A 46 6.89 7.63 12.21
CA THR A 46 6.62 9.00 11.76
C THR A 46 7.57 9.43 10.65
N LYS A 47 8.87 9.11 10.74
CA LYS A 47 9.83 9.40 9.65
C LYS A 47 9.46 8.70 8.34
N ARG A 48 9.02 7.44 8.42
CA ARG A 48 8.59 6.67 7.23
C ARG A 48 7.31 7.23 6.62
N ILE A 49 6.33 7.56 7.44
CA ILE A 49 5.08 8.17 6.98
C ILE A 49 5.36 9.53 6.33
N PHE A 50 6.17 10.37 6.96
CA PHE A 50 6.56 11.66 6.39
C PHE A 50 7.30 11.49 5.06
N GLY A 51 8.23 10.55 4.98
CA GLY A 51 8.95 10.24 3.74
C GLY A 51 8.02 9.80 2.61
N LEU A 52 7.17 8.81 2.86
CA LEU A 52 6.36 8.19 1.81
C LEU A 52 5.10 8.99 1.46
N ALA A 53 4.40 9.53 2.46
CA ALA A 53 3.13 10.20 2.26
C ALA A 53 3.25 11.68 1.90
N ILE A 54 4.37 12.33 2.26
CA ILE A 54 4.57 13.77 2.03
C ILE A 54 5.75 14.00 1.10
N LEU A 55 6.95 13.58 1.50
CA LEU A 55 8.17 13.92 0.76
C LEU A 55 8.14 13.40 -0.67
N VAL A 56 7.84 12.12 -0.89
CA VAL A 56 7.79 11.51 -2.23
C VAL A 56 6.80 12.22 -3.16
N PRO A 57 5.49 12.37 -2.82
CA PRO A 57 4.54 13.02 -3.72
C PRO A 57 4.85 14.51 -3.92
N THR A 58 5.31 15.23 -2.89
CA THR A 58 5.67 16.64 -3.05
C THR A 58 6.86 16.83 -3.98
N VAL A 59 7.94 16.06 -3.80
CA VAL A 59 9.11 16.14 -4.69
C VAL A 59 8.72 15.78 -6.12
N THR A 60 7.92 14.72 -6.29
CA THR A 60 7.42 14.30 -7.60
C THR A 60 6.62 15.42 -8.27
N TYR A 61 5.72 16.06 -7.53
CA TYR A 61 4.91 17.17 -8.04
C TYR A 61 5.78 18.38 -8.43
N LEU A 62 6.73 18.77 -7.58
CA LEU A 62 7.60 19.91 -7.87
C LEU A 62 8.44 19.68 -9.13
N VAL A 63 9.03 18.49 -9.28
CA VAL A 63 9.76 18.11 -10.49
C VAL A 63 8.85 18.07 -11.70
N ALA A 64 7.63 17.53 -11.55
CA ALA A 64 6.68 17.48 -12.64
C ALA A 64 6.27 18.89 -13.10
N VAL A 65 5.98 19.81 -12.18
CA VAL A 65 5.62 21.20 -12.50
C VAL A 65 6.78 21.95 -13.14
N ASP A 66 7.98 21.80 -12.61
CA ASP A 66 9.17 22.45 -13.16
C ASP A 66 9.46 21.94 -14.58
N GLN A 67 9.31 20.65 -14.83
CA GLN A 67 9.60 20.05 -16.13
C GLN A 67 8.45 20.17 -17.13
N SER A 68 7.22 20.39 -16.63
CA SER A 68 6.04 20.59 -17.46
C SER A 68 6.26 21.81 -18.35
N TYR A 69 6.07 21.61 -19.66
CA TYR A 69 6.19 22.65 -20.70
C TYR A 69 7.60 23.12 -21.04
N LYS A 70 8.66 22.66 -20.37
CA LYS A 70 10.02 23.00 -20.76
C LYS A 70 10.47 22.33 -22.05
N TRP A 71 9.93 21.15 -22.36
CA TRP A 71 10.41 20.30 -23.45
C TRP A 71 9.38 20.19 -24.56
N ASP A 72 9.85 20.27 -25.80
CA ASP A 72 9.09 19.94 -26.99
C ASP A 72 9.93 19.04 -27.89
N LEU A 73 9.62 17.75 -27.83
CA LEU A 73 10.31 16.69 -28.56
C LEU A 73 9.66 16.38 -29.91
N ARG A 74 8.57 17.08 -30.27
CA ARG A 74 7.80 16.75 -31.46
C ARG A 74 8.59 17.12 -32.71
N SER A 75 8.92 16.11 -33.51
CA SER A 75 9.59 16.26 -34.82
C SER A 75 10.94 16.97 -34.81
N LYS A 76 11.65 17.01 -33.67
CA LYS A 76 13.00 17.60 -33.57
C LYS A 76 14.04 16.75 -34.30
N ARG A 77 14.91 17.38 -35.07
CA ARG A 77 16.02 16.72 -35.79
C ARG A 77 17.28 16.67 -34.94
N LYS A 78 18.28 15.92 -35.41
CA LYS A 78 19.63 15.90 -34.82
C LYS A 78 20.16 17.33 -34.80
N ASP A 79 20.73 17.73 -33.66
CA ASP A 79 21.31 19.05 -33.39
C ASP A 79 20.30 20.21 -33.19
N GLU A 80 18.99 19.95 -33.16
CA GLU A 80 17.97 20.94 -32.81
C GLU A 80 17.68 21.00 -31.30
N SER A 81 17.44 22.21 -30.77
CA SER A 81 17.09 22.40 -29.35
C SER A 81 15.76 21.72 -29.00
N LEU A 82 15.78 20.91 -27.94
CA LEU A 82 14.63 20.20 -27.36
C LEU A 82 13.82 21.07 -26.40
N LEU A 83 14.34 22.25 -26.04
CA LEU A 83 13.63 23.20 -25.21
C LEU A 83 12.49 23.82 -26.02
N ARG A 84 11.35 24.03 -25.37
CA ARG A 84 10.20 24.73 -25.97
C ARG A 84 10.57 26.16 -26.39
N HIS A 85 11.38 26.83 -25.57
CA HIS A 85 11.95 28.13 -25.88
C HIS A 85 13.46 27.95 -26.03
N ALA A 86 13.94 27.93 -27.27
CA ALA A 86 15.37 27.88 -27.53
C ALA A 86 16.01 29.22 -27.13
N PRO A 87 17.15 29.23 -26.42
CA PRO A 87 17.89 30.46 -26.21
C PRO A 87 18.35 31.02 -27.55
N ALA A 88 18.38 32.35 -27.69
CA ALA A 88 18.88 33.00 -28.89
C ALA A 88 20.32 32.53 -29.13
N THR A 89 20.58 31.96 -30.30
CA THR A 89 21.91 31.57 -30.75
C THR A 89 22.83 32.77 -30.65
N GLU A 90 23.87 32.68 -29.81
CA GLU A 90 25.04 33.53 -29.96
C GLU A 90 25.80 33.01 -31.19
N ASP A 91 25.65 33.73 -32.30
CA ASP A 91 26.40 33.49 -33.52
C ASP A 91 27.90 33.76 -33.26
N VAL A 92 28.71 32.70 -33.23
CA VAL A 92 30.19 32.75 -33.23
C VAL A 92 30.72 32.21 -34.54
#